data_AF-A0A143B301-F1
#
_entry.id   AF-A0A143B301-F1
#
_cell.length_a   1.000
_cell.length_b   1.000
_cell.length_c   1.000
_cell.angle_alpha   90.00
_cell.angle_beta   90.00
_cell.angle_gamma   90.00
#
_symmetry.space_group_name_H-M   'P 1'
#
loop_
_entity.id
_entity.type
_entity.pdbx_description
1 polymer ?
#
loop_
_entity_poly.entity_id
_entity_poly.type
_entity_poly.pdbx_seq_one_letter_code
_entity_poly.pdbx_strand_id
1 'polypeptide(L)'
;MSSYTDTIRRYATDSRYTGTLDRADGTGEVGLGPEEAGRRLAVRFALRIDAGQVTQVRFQVFGCGFTIAACAAAAELAEGKDLEAAAAIAPAAVAAVLNGLPTERDYCAELAVAALQAALASARSEDHAVAVVAHDPAAVEHGPRVTAADPVYRRLLASPAPRAVAAEDRHLFACLLTVAAAEPWSLAAALGLDEWELAALLQRYFPGVAPATLESGERGKRPPLVNAGVLAVLHSHLPAGGDDPAPRWLAAILAARAAHPGHLWVAMGLFARPELSAAIRRHLPALTAANSRGMRWKRFLFRQVCDLKGGVMCKAPDCGLCSDYSLCFAPEES
;
A
#
# COMPACT_ATOMS: atom_id res chain seq x y z
N MET A 1 -9.97 -5.57 15.42
CA MET A 1 -10.71 -4.31 15.26
C MET A 1 -9.86 -3.40 14.37
N SER A 2 -9.96 -3.55 13.04
CA SER A 2 -9.06 -2.91 12.07
C SER A 2 -9.85 -1.94 11.18
N SER A 3 -10.09 -0.75 11.71
CA SER A 3 -10.56 0.41 10.96
C SER A 3 -9.88 1.64 11.56
N TYR A 4 -9.77 2.71 10.78
CA TYR A 4 -9.41 4.02 11.34
C TYR A 4 -10.26 4.26 12.59
N THR A 5 -9.61 4.41 13.74
CA THR A 5 -10.27 4.91 14.94
C THR A 5 -10.77 6.32 14.64
N ASP A 6 -11.77 6.79 15.38
CA ASP A 6 -12.26 8.16 15.20
C ASP A 6 -11.13 9.19 15.39
N THR A 7 -10.18 8.90 16.28
CA THR A 7 -8.95 9.68 16.46
C THR A 7 -8.12 9.73 15.18
N ILE A 8 -7.82 8.58 14.55
CA ILE A 8 -7.03 8.54 13.31
C ILE A 8 -7.79 9.23 12.17
N ARG A 9 -9.12 9.07 12.06
CA ARG A 9 -9.92 9.79 11.05
C ARG A 9 -9.85 11.30 11.24
N ARG A 10 -9.98 11.76 12.49
CA ARG A 10 -9.89 13.17 12.85
C ARG A 10 -8.55 13.74 12.39
N TYR A 11 -7.44 13.15 12.82
CA TYR A 11 -6.10 13.62 12.44
C TYR A 11 -5.83 13.50 10.94
N ALA A 12 -6.30 12.45 10.27
CA ALA A 12 -6.10 12.27 8.83
C ALA A 12 -6.87 13.28 7.97
N THR A 13 -7.92 13.89 8.51
CA THR A 13 -8.76 14.90 7.83
C THR A 13 -8.49 16.33 8.33
N ASP A 14 -7.67 16.46 9.36
CA ASP A 14 -7.27 17.75 9.91
C ASP A 14 -6.25 18.44 8.99
N SER A 15 -6.64 19.60 8.48
CA SER A 15 -5.83 20.39 7.54
C SER A 15 -5.03 21.51 8.20
N ARG A 16 -5.12 21.69 9.53
CA ARG A 16 -4.45 22.79 10.28
C ARG A 16 -2.96 22.91 9.95
N TYR A 17 -2.28 21.77 9.82
CA TYR A 17 -0.85 21.67 9.60
C TYR A 17 -0.46 21.31 8.16
N THR A 18 -1.42 21.12 7.25
CA THR A 18 -1.11 20.73 5.87
C THR A 18 -0.69 21.94 5.03
N GLY A 19 0.30 21.75 4.15
CA GLY A 19 0.68 22.75 3.14
C GLY A 19 2.15 23.12 3.15
N THR A 20 2.50 24.18 2.44
CA THR A 20 3.84 24.77 2.43
C THR A 20 3.99 25.84 3.51
N LEU A 21 5.24 26.14 3.86
CA LEU A 21 5.59 27.28 4.68
C LEU A 21 6.69 28.07 3.97
N ASP A 22 6.36 29.28 3.52
CA ASP A 22 7.34 30.17 2.89
C ASP A 22 8.33 30.68 3.93
N ARG A 23 9.62 30.79 3.55
CA ARG A 23 10.68 31.25 4.45
C ARG A 23 10.64 30.49 5.80
N ALA A 24 10.64 29.16 5.71
CA ALA A 24 10.80 28.30 6.87
C ALA A 24 12.24 28.37 7.38
N ASP A 25 12.41 28.39 8.69
CA ASP A 25 13.72 28.38 9.34
C ASP A 25 14.33 26.98 9.32
N GLY A 26 13.50 25.93 9.26
CA GLY A 26 13.97 24.56 9.08
C GLY A 26 13.08 23.76 8.14
N THR A 27 13.71 22.93 7.31
CA THR A 27 13.00 21.98 6.44
C THR A 27 13.66 20.60 6.52
N GLY A 28 12.84 19.57 6.72
CA GLY A 28 13.27 18.19 6.79
C GLY A 28 12.41 17.29 5.92
N GLU A 29 13.05 16.32 5.27
CA GLU A 29 12.38 15.41 4.35
C GLU A 29 12.89 13.97 4.51
N VAL A 30 11.96 13.01 4.50
CA VAL A 30 12.25 11.57 4.68
C VAL A 30 11.44 10.74 3.71
N GLY A 31 12.04 9.63 3.28
CA GLY A 31 11.43 8.64 2.38
C GLY A 31 11.86 8.79 0.91
N LEU A 32 12.97 9.49 0.66
CA LEU A 32 13.61 9.66 -0.65
C LEU A 32 15.13 9.53 -0.54
N GLY A 33 15.78 9.22 -1.66
CA GLY A 33 17.24 9.34 -1.79
C GLY A 33 17.70 10.80 -1.88
N PRO A 34 18.98 11.10 -1.63
CA PRO A 34 19.52 12.47 -1.61
C PRO A 34 19.27 13.27 -2.90
N GLU A 35 19.27 12.61 -4.06
CA GLU A 35 19.08 13.27 -5.37
C GLU A 35 17.63 13.66 -5.68
N GLU A 36 16.66 13.15 -4.91
CA GLU A 36 15.21 13.36 -5.15
C GLU A 36 14.58 14.36 -4.18
N ALA A 37 15.34 14.85 -3.19
CA ALA A 37 14.90 15.80 -2.18
C ALA A 37 14.38 17.10 -2.82
N GLY A 38 13.19 17.54 -2.40
CA GLY A 38 12.52 18.72 -2.97
C GLY A 38 11.92 18.55 -4.37
N ARG A 39 12.09 17.39 -5.03
CA ARG A 39 11.51 17.08 -6.36
C ARG A 39 10.34 16.09 -6.30
N ARG A 40 10.27 15.33 -5.21
CA ARG A 40 9.22 14.35 -4.89
C ARG A 40 8.98 14.49 -3.39
N LEU A 41 7.89 13.95 -2.82
CA LEU A 41 7.67 14.05 -1.37
C LEU A 41 7.24 12.69 -0.83
N ALA A 42 7.82 12.24 0.29
CA ALA A 42 7.32 11.11 1.08
C ALA A 42 6.80 11.59 2.45
N VAL A 43 7.59 12.25 3.30
CA VAL A 43 7.10 13.15 4.35
C VAL A 43 8.05 14.35 4.44
N ARG A 44 7.52 15.57 4.41
CA ARG A 44 8.27 16.80 4.63
C ARG A 44 7.64 17.63 5.72
N PHE A 45 8.49 18.16 6.59
CA PHE A 45 8.15 19.19 7.56
C PHE A 45 8.86 20.50 7.23
N ALA A 46 8.17 21.61 7.46
CA ALA A 46 8.70 22.96 7.39
C ALA A 46 8.30 23.69 8.68
N LEU A 47 9.28 24.31 9.34
CA LEU A 47 9.16 24.89 10.67
C LEU A 47 9.48 26.38 10.64
N ARG A 48 8.73 27.18 11.41
CA ARG A 48 9.13 28.53 11.80
C ARG A 48 9.57 28.53 13.26
N ILE A 49 10.71 29.15 13.53
CA ILE A 49 11.30 29.27 14.84
C ILE A 49 11.33 30.75 15.24
N ASP A 50 10.82 31.05 16.43
CA ASP A 50 10.95 32.38 17.05
C ASP A 50 11.41 32.22 18.50
N ALA A 51 12.41 33.00 18.91
CA ALA A 51 13.01 32.92 20.25
C ALA A 51 13.35 31.48 20.73
N GLY A 52 13.76 30.61 19.82
CA GLY A 52 14.09 29.20 20.12
C GLY A 52 12.89 28.25 20.26
N GLN A 53 11.68 28.71 19.92
CA GLN A 53 10.43 27.93 19.96
C GLN A 53 9.88 27.69 18.55
N VAL A 54 9.29 26.52 18.33
CA VAL A 54 8.58 26.18 17.10
C VAL A 54 7.23 26.90 17.09
N THR A 55 7.11 28.01 16.38
CA THR A 55 5.87 28.82 16.35
C THR A 55 4.90 28.41 15.26
N GLN A 56 5.39 27.73 14.22
CA GLN A 56 4.54 27.25 13.14
C GLN A 56 5.10 25.95 12.55
N VAL A 57 4.20 25.00 12.31
CA VAL A 57 4.54 23.73 11.64
C VAL A 57 3.68 23.55 10.40
N ARG A 58 4.30 23.18 9.28
CA ARG A 58 3.60 22.70 8.08
C ARG A 58 4.19 21.40 7.60
N PHE A 59 3.33 20.50 7.11
CA PHE A 59 3.76 19.25 6.52
C PHE A 59 3.15 19.01 5.14
N GLN A 60 3.90 18.27 4.34
CA GLN A 60 3.47 17.72 3.07
C GLN A 60 3.79 16.23 3.06
N VAL A 61 2.81 15.40 2.71
CA VAL A 61 2.95 13.94 2.82
C VAL A 61 2.37 13.24 1.60
N PHE A 62 3.04 12.20 1.14
CA PHE A 62 2.55 11.26 0.14
C PHE A 62 2.48 9.86 0.77
N GLY A 63 1.49 9.65 1.63
CA GLY A 63 1.31 8.41 2.39
C GLY A 63 -0.16 8.03 2.55
N CYS A 64 -0.43 6.89 3.21
CA CYS A 64 -1.78 6.50 3.58
C CYS A 64 -2.32 7.41 4.71
N GLY A 65 -3.62 7.37 4.99
CA GLY A 65 -4.19 8.25 6.04
C GLY A 65 -3.64 7.99 7.44
N PHE A 66 -3.03 6.83 7.74
CA PHE A 66 -2.26 6.64 8.97
C PHE A 66 -1.00 7.51 9.01
N THR A 67 -0.30 7.64 7.88
CA THR A 67 0.85 8.55 7.74
C THR A 67 0.41 10.01 7.83
N ILE A 68 -0.72 10.38 7.24
CA ILE A 68 -1.29 11.74 7.37
C ILE A 68 -1.60 12.03 8.83
N ALA A 69 -2.28 11.10 9.52
CA ALA A 69 -2.62 11.24 10.93
C ALA A 69 -1.37 11.37 11.82
N ALA A 70 -0.35 10.55 11.57
CA ALA A 70 0.93 10.62 12.28
C ALA A 70 1.65 11.96 12.06
N CYS A 71 1.65 12.50 10.84
CA CYS A 71 2.25 13.81 10.57
C CYS A 71 1.50 14.94 11.30
N ALA A 72 0.16 14.90 11.28
CA ALA A 72 -0.66 15.88 11.99
C ALA A 72 -0.47 15.81 13.51
N ALA A 73 -0.40 14.60 14.08
CA ALA A 73 -0.11 14.41 15.50
C ALA A 73 1.31 14.86 15.89
N ALA A 74 2.31 14.57 15.05
CA ALA A 74 3.68 15.05 15.26
C ALA A 74 3.77 16.59 15.19
N ALA A 75 3.05 17.21 14.25
CA ALA A 75 2.96 18.67 14.14
C ALA A 75 2.32 19.30 15.38
N GLU A 76 1.20 18.74 15.84
CA GLU A 76 0.50 19.19 17.05
C GLU A 76 1.38 19.05 18.30
N LEU A 77 2.17 17.98 18.40
CA LEU A 77 3.10 17.78 19.51
C LEU A 77 4.29 18.76 19.48
N ALA A 78 4.69 19.24 18.32
CA ALA A 78 5.88 20.07 18.13
C ALA A 78 5.60 21.56 18.27
N GLU A 79 4.44 22.04 17.80
CA GLU A 79 4.08 23.46 17.84
C GLU A 79 4.03 23.98 19.29
N GLY A 80 4.67 25.11 19.54
CA GLY A 80 4.80 25.75 20.86
C GLY A 80 5.91 25.20 21.74
N LYS A 81 6.62 24.13 21.33
CA LYS A 81 7.77 23.60 22.08
C LYS A 81 9.05 24.33 21.71
N ASP A 82 9.99 24.39 22.66
CA ASP A 82 11.38 24.69 22.34
C ASP A 82 12.00 23.59 21.48
N LEU A 83 13.11 23.92 20.80
CA LEU A 83 13.77 23.00 19.87
C LEU A 83 14.29 21.71 20.52
N GLU A 84 14.57 21.69 21.83
CA GLU A 84 15.08 20.50 22.53
C GLU A 84 13.92 19.55 22.87
N ALA A 85 12.85 20.10 23.44
CA ALA A 85 11.62 19.39 23.73
C ALA A 85 10.93 18.87 22.46
N ALA A 86 11.01 19.60 21.34
CA ALA A 86 10.52 19.14 20.05
C ALA A 86 11.37 17.98 19.48
N ALA A 87 12.71 18.03 19.64
CA ALA A 87 13.60 16.98 19.17
C ALA A 87 13.43 15.66 19.94
N ALA A 88 13.00 15.74 21.21
CA ALA A 88 12.72 14.59 22.07
C ALA A 88 11.38 13.87 21.76
N ILE A 89 10.59 14.35 20.79
CA ILE A 89 9.34 13.67 20.39
C ILE A 89 9.68 12.31 19.78
N ALA A 90 9.20 11.24 20.44
CA ALA A 90 9.41 9.87 20.00
C ALA A 90 8.20 9.31 19.23
N PRO A 91 8.38 8.28 18.37
CA PRO A 91 7.26 7.64 17.66
C PRO A 91 6.15 7.13 18.59
N ALA A 92 6.52 6.63 19.77
CA ALA A 92 5.56 6.19 20.79
C ALA A 92 4.64 7.31 21.29
N ALA A 93 5.14 8.56 21.37
CA ALA A 93 4.33 9.71 21.77
C ALA A 93 3.30 10.06 20.67
N VAL A 94 3.71 10.02 19.40
CA VAL A 94 2.80 10.19 18.25
C VAL A 94 1.74 9.09 18.23
N ALA A 95 2.13 7.83 18.43
CA ALA A 95 1.20 6.71 18.51
C ALA A 95 0.20 6.87 19.68
N ALA A 96 0.66 7.35 20.84
CA ALA A 96 -0.19 7.61 21.99
C ALA A 96 -1.25 8.69 21.70
N VAL A 97 -0.87 9.78 21.00
CA VAL A 97 -1.81 10.82 20.56
C VAL A 97 -2.89 10.27 19.62
N LEU A 98 -2.54 9.29 18.79
CA LEU A 98 -3.46 8.62 17.89
C LEU A 98 -4.33 7.53 18.56
N ASN A 99 -4.16 7.33 19.87
CA ASN A 99 -4.76 6.24 20.64
C ASN A 99 -4.34 4.85 20.14
N GLY A 100 -3.05 4.74 19.80
CA GLY A 100 -2.44 3.57 19.21
C GLY A 100 -2.53 3.55 17.68
N LEU A 101 -1.56 2.89 17.07
CA LEU A 101 -1.60 2.49 15.67
C LEU A 101 -1.74 0.96 15.60
N PRO A 102 -2.38 0.41 14.56
CA PRO A 102 -2.27 -1.02 14.29
C PRO A 102 -0.79 -1.39 14.11
N THR A 103 -0.37 -2.54 14.64
CA THR A 103 1.03 -3.00 14.62
C THR A 103 1.64 -2.98 13.21
N GLU A 104 0.83 -3.26 12.17
CA GLU A 104 1.31 -3.23 10.79
C GLU A 104 1.56 -1.79 10.25
N ARG A 105 1.29 -0.75 11.06
CA ARG A 105 1.34 0.67 10.71
C ARG A 105 2.18 1.51 11.68
N ASP A 106 2.89 0.90 12.63
CA ASP A 106 3.73 1.62 13.61
C ASP A 106 4.81 2.48 12.92
N TYR A 107 5.33 2.02 11.78
CA TYR A 107 6.31 2.74 10.95
C TYR A 107 5.80 4.13 10.49
N CYS A 108 4.49 4.39 10.47
CA CYS A 108 3.95 5.70 10.10
C CYS A 108 4.35 6.79 11.10
N ALA A 109 4.44 6.45 12.39
CA ALA A 109 4.91 7.37 13.43
C ALA A 109 6.42 7.60 13.32
N GLU A 110 7.18 6.55 13.01
CA GLU A 110 8.64 6.63 12.80
C GLU A 110 8.99 7.58 11.66
N LEU A 111 8.31 7.44 10.52
CA LEU A 111 8.53 8.29 9.35
C LEU A 111 8.22 9.77 9.61
N ALA A 112 7.11 10.04 10.32
CA ALA A 112 6.72 11.39 10.69
C ALA A 112 7.74 12.04 11.64
N VAL A 113 8.17 11.32 12.68
CA VAL A 113 9.16 11.81 13.65
C VAL A 113 10.51 12.03 13.00
N ALA A 114 10.97 11.12 12.13
CA ALA A 114 12.24 11.30 11.43
C ALA A 114 12.25 12.59 10.58
N ALA A 115 11.16 12.88 9.87
CA ALA A 115 11.05 14.10 9.07
C ALA A 115 10.96 15.37 9.91
N LEU A 116 10.26 15.32 11.04
CA LEU A 116 10.23 16.42 11.99
C LEU A 116 11.62 16.68 12.59
N GLN A 117 12.34 15.64 13.01
CA GLN A 117 13.68 15.74 13.56
C GLN A 117 14.68 16.29 12.53
N ALA A 118 14.58 15.86 11.27
CA ALA A 118 15.37 16.43 10.18
C ALA A 118 15.09 17.94 10.03
N ALA A 119 13.82 18.37 10.13
CA ALA A 119 13.47 19.78 10.03
C ALA A 119 14.01 20.60 11.20
N LEU A 120 13.99 20.05 12.41
CA LEU A 120 14.58 20.67 13.60
C LEU A 120 16.11 20.77 13.50
N ALA A 121 16.76 19.74 12.95
CA ALA A 121 18.20 19.78 12.70
C ALA A 121 18.57 20.84 11.66
N SER A 122 17.80 20.92 10.57
CA SER A 122 17.91 21.98 9.55
C SER A 122 17.75 23.38 10.16
N ALA A 123 16.78 23.58 11.06
CA ALA A 123 16.58 24.86 11.76
C ALA A 123 17.74 25.27 12.68
N ARG A 124 18.57 24.31 13.13
CA ARG A 124 19.76 24.58 13.93
C ARG A 124 21.01 24.83 13.09
N SER A 125 20.96 24.51 11.79
CA SER A 125 22.08 24.68 10.88
C SER A 125 22.09 26.08 10.26
N GLU A 126 23.25 26.71 10.13
CA GLU A 126 23.38 28.06 9.58
C GLU A 126 22.96 28.13 8.09
N ASP A 127 23.09 27.02 7.36
CA ASP A 127 22.82 26.95 5.92
C ASP A 127 21.35 26.75 5.54
N HIS A 128 20.43 26.55 6.51
CA HIS A 128 18.98 26.33 6.28
C HIS A 128 18.67 25.28 5.18
N ALA A 129 19.63 24.41 4.89
CA ALA A 129 19.53 23.43 3.84
C ALA A 129 18.52 22.35 4.23
N VAL A 130 17.81 21.80 3.24
CA VAL A 130 16.87 20.71 3.48
C VAL A 130 17.64 19.50 3.99
N ALA A 131 17.37 19.08 5.23
CA ALA A 131 17.95 17.87 5.79
C ALA A 131 17.20 16.65 5.24
N VAL A 132 17.91 15.78 4.53
CA VAL A 132 17.35 14.58 3.92
C VAL A 132 17.83 13.37 4.72
N VAL A 133 16.90 12.67 5.35
CA VAL A 133 17.21 11.36 5.92
C VAL A 133 16.76 10.31 4.91
N ALA A 134 17.73 9.62 4.32
CA ALA A 134 17.46 8.41 3.58
C ALA A 134 16.93 7.38 4.58
N HIS A 135 15.60 7.23 4.62
CA HIS A 135 15.02 6.07 5.25
C HIS A 135 15.29 4.91 4.30
N ASP A 136 16.22 4.02 4.68
CA ASP A 136 16.55 2.85 3.88
C ASP A 136 15.30 1.98 3.71
N PRO A 137 14.68 1.95 2.52
CA PRO A 137 13.53 1.08 2.27
C PRO A 137 13.94 -0.40 2.25
N ALA A 138 15.26 -0.69 2.22
CA ALA A 138 15.78 -2.06 2.10
C ALA A 138 15.49 -2.95 3.32
N ALA A 139 15.05 -2.39 4.45
CA ALA A 139 14.57 -3.20 5.56
C ALA A 139 13.18 -3.84 5.30
N VAL A 140 12.50 -3.47 4.21
CA VAL A 140 11.12 -3.91 3.93
C VAL A 140 10.95 -4.41 2.49
N GLU A 141 11.98 -5.06 1.95
CA GLU A 141 11.84 -5.88 0.74
C GLU A 141 11.06 -7.16 1.12
N HIS A 142 9.73 -7.12 0.98
CA HIS A 142 8.92 -8.32 1.16
C HIS A 142 9.12 -9.22 -0.05
N GLY A 143 10.09 -10.14 0.05
CA GLY A 143 10.21 -11.27 -0.85
C GLY A 143 8.90 -12.06 -0.97
N PRO A 144 8.86 -13.09 -1.81
CA PRO A 144 7.63 -13.83 -2.07
C PRO A 144 7.05 -14.43 -0.78
N ARG A 145 5.80 -14.08 -0.46
CA ARG A 145 5.09 -14.56 0.75
C ARG A 145 4.79 -16.07 0.70
N VAL A 146 4.73 -16.62 -0.51
CA VAL A 146 4.55 -18.03 -0.76
C VAL A 146 5.80 -18.51 -1.48
N THR A 147 6.27 -19.70 -1.15
CA THR A 147 7.37 -20.36 -1.86
C THR A 147 6.94 -21.76 -2.27
N ALA A 148 7.72 -22.40 -3.14
CA ALA A 148 7.50 -23.81 -3.50
C ALA A 148 7.57 -24.76 -2.28
N ALA A 149 8.08 -24.28 -1.14
CA ALA A 149 8.14 -25.04 0.10
C ALA A 149 6.86 -25.00 0.93
N ASP A 150 5.93 -24.09 0.64
CA ASP A 150 4.72 -23.90 1.43
C ASP A 150 3.82 -25.16 1.37
N PRO A 151 3.34 -25.66 2.53
CA PRO A 151 2.58 -26.91 2.59
C PRO A 151 1.21 -26.82 1.88
N VAL A 152 0.55 -25.66 1.92
CA VAL A 152 -0.73 -25.44 1.24
C VAL A 152 -0.49 -25.36 -0.27
N TYR A 153 0.54 -24.62 -0.69
CA TYR A 153 0.91 -24.52 -2.11
C TYR A 153 1.26 -25.90 -2.71
N ARG A 154 2.09 -26.68 -2.01
CA ARG A 154 2.45 -28.05 -2.43
C ARG A 154 1.23 -28.96 -2.52
N ARG A 155 0.33 -28.89 -1.55
CA ARG A 155 -0.92 -29.67 -1.55
C ARG A 155 -1.78 -29.35 -2.77
N LEU A 156 -1.93 -28.07 -3.09
CA LEU A 156 -2.67 -27.62 -4.27
C LEU A 156 -2.03 -28.16 -5.56
N LEU A 157 -0.71 -28.01 -5.72
CA LEU A 157 -0.04 -28.49 -6.93
C LEU A 157 0.06 -30.02 -7.04
N ALA A 158 0.03 -30.73 -5.91
CA ALA A 158 -0.03 -32.19 -5.88
C ALA A 158 -1.40 -32.76 -6.27
N SER A 159 -2.46 -31.94 -6.30
CA SER A 159 -3.78 -32.38 -6.77
C SER A 159 -3.77 -32.75 -8.27
N PRO A 160 -4.70 -33.61 -8.74
CA PRO A 160 -4.78 -34.00 -10.13
C PRO A 160 -4.84 -32.79 -11.07
N ALA A 161 -3.97 -32.76 -12.08
CA ALA A 161 -3.90 -31.68 -13.07
C ALA A 161 -5.02 -31.82 -14.13
N PRO A 162 -5.97 -30.88 -14.24
CA PRO A 162 -6.97 -30.91 -15.30
C PRO A 162 -6.31 -30.65 -16.66
N ARG A 163 -6.59 -31.48 -17.67
CA ARG A 163 -5.96 -31.40 -19.00
C ARG A 163 -6.19 -30.09 -19.74
N ALA A 164 -7.31 -29.40 -19.47
CA ALA A 164 -7.71 -28.17 -20.13
C ALA A 164 -7.16 -26.89 -19.45
N VAL A 165 -6.30 -27.04 -18.44
CA VAL A 165 -5.84 -25.93 -17.60
C VAL A 165 -4.33 -25.74 -17.74
N ALA A 166 -3.91 -24.51 -18.05
CA ALA A 166 -2.50 -24.14 -18.16
C ALA A 166 -1.79 -24.25 -16.80
N ALA A 167 -0.51 -24.68 -16.83
CA ALA A 167 0.30 -24.81 -15.61
C ALA A 167 0.49 -23.46 -14.90
N GLU A 168 0.58 -22.38 -15.67
CA GLU A 168 0.71 -21.01 -15.18
C GLU A 168 -0.53 -20.56 -14.41
N ASP A 169 -1.73 -20.97 -14.84
CA ASP A 169 -2.97 -20.62 -14.14
C ASP A 169 -3.15 -21.46 -12.88
N ARG A 170 -2.77 -22.75 -12.91
CA ARG A 170 -2.70 -23.55 -11.66
C ARG A 170 -1.70 -22.94 -10.68
N HIS A 171 -0.54 -22.48 -11.13
CA HIS A 171 0.42 -21.80 -10.28
C HIS A 171 -0.16 -20.51 -9.68
N LEU A 172 -0.73 -19.64 -10.53
CA LEU A 172 -1.36 -18.38 -10.11
C LEU A 172 -2.41 -18.59 -9.01
N PHE A 173 -3.39 -19.47 -9.27
CA PHE A 173 -4.46 -19.70 -8.31
C PHE A 173 -4.00 -20.46 -7.08
N ALA A 174 -2.91 -21.26 -7.17
CA ALA A 174 -2.31 -21.88 -6.01
C ALA A 174 -1.69 -20.84 -5.07
N CYS A 175 -0.90 -19.90 -5.61
CA CYS A 175 -0.35 -18.78 -4.85
C CYS A 175 -1.44 -17.95 -4.15
N LEU A 176 -2.51 -17.64 -4.87
CA LEU A 176 -3.65 -16.86 -4.36
C LEU A 176 -4.38 -17.57 -3.22
N LEU A 177 -4.67 -18.87 -3.37
CA LEU A 177 -5.28 -19.68 -2.33
C LEU A 177 -4.35 -19.85 -1.12
N THR A 178 -3.05 -20.01 -1.34
CA THR A 178 -2.08 -20.15 -0.24
C THR A 178 -1.97 -18.87 0.58
N VAL A 179 -1.85 -17.70 -0.05
CA VAL A 179 -1.81 -16.44 0.70
C VAL A 179 -3.12 -16.18 1.45
N ALA A 180 -4.27 -16.55 0.86
CA ALA A 180 -5.58 -16.48 1.50
C ALA A 180 -5.71 -17.44 2.70
N ALA A 181 -5.16 -18.66 2.58
CA ALA A 181 -5.23 -19.68 3.62
C ALA A 181 -4.53 -19.24 4.92
N ALA A 182 -3.45 -18.46 4.79
CA ALA A 182 -2.70 -17.91 5.92
C ALA A 182 -3.40 -16.73 6.62
N GLU A 183 -4.53 -16.24 6.11
CA GLU A 183 -5.23 -15.07 6.63
C GLU A 183 -6.38 -15.45 7.58
N PRO A 184 -6.76 -14.58 8.55
CA PRO A 184 -7.75 -14.89 9.58
C PRO A 184 -9.22 -14.75 9.10
N TRP A 185 -9.46 -14.86 7.79
CA TRP A 185 -10.76 -14.71 7.12
C TRP A 185 -11.11 -16.01 6.39
N SER A 186 -12.37 -16.24 5.99
CA SER A 186 -12.64 -17.36 5.07
C SER A 186 -11.90 -17.14 3.75
N LEU A 187 -11.54 -18.24 3.06
CA LEU A 187 -10.87 -18.18 1.76
C LEU A 187 -11.64 -17.33 0.75
N ALA A 188 -12.96 -17.51 0.69
CA ALA A 188 -13.82 -16.77 -0.23
C ALA A 188 -13.73 -15.27 0.05
N ALA A 189 -13.90 -14.87 1.32
CA ALA A 189 -13.81 -13.48 1.74
C ALA A 189 -12.43 -12.87 1.48
N ALA A 190 -11.36 -13.60 1.78
CA ALA A 190 -9.97 -13.18 1.55
C ALA A 190 -9.67 -12.89 0.07
N LEU A 191 -10.32 -13.64 -0.83
CA LEU A 191 -10.18 -13.52 -2.27
C LEU A 191 -11.21 -12.58 -2.90
N GLY A 192 -12.14 -12.03 -2.12
CA GLY A 192 -13.24 -11.21 -2.65
C GLY A 192 -14.21 -12.00 -3.53
N LEU A 193 -14.30 -13.32 -3.32
CA LEU A 193 -15.20 -14.23 -4.00
C LEU A 193 -16.37 -14.62 -3.08
N ASP A 194 -17.45 -15.10 -3.67
CA ASP A 194 -18.46 -15.86 -2.92
C ASP A 194 -18.08 -17.35 -2.79
N GLU A 195 -18.82 -18.09 -1.96
CA GLU A 195 -18.56 -19.51 -1.70
C GLU A 195 -18.75 -20.40 -2.94
N TRP A 196 -19.66 -20.03 -3.84
CA TRP A 196 -19.91 -20.78 -5.06
C TRP A 196 -18.78 -20.58 -6.06
N GLU A 197 -18.28 -19.36 -6.19
CA GLU A 197 -17.14 -18.99 -7.02
C GLU A 197 -15.86 -19.66 -6.53
N LEU A 198 -15.62 -19.67 -5.21
CA LEU A 198 -14.49 -20.39 -4.63
C LEU A 198 -14.58 -21.88 -4.93
N ALA A 199 -15.75 -22.50 -4.77
CA ALA A 199 -15.96 -23.91 -5.07
C ALA A 199 -15.73 -24.22 -6.56
N ALA A 200 -16.24 -23.39 -7.46
CA ALA A 200 -16.04 -23.54 -8.90
C ALA A 200 -14.57 -23.35 -9.31
N LEU A 201 -13.85 -22.42 -8.69
CA LEU A 201 -12.41 -22.22 -8.89
C LEU A 201 -11.62 -23.44 -8.45
N LEU A 202 -11.87 -23.96 -7.23
CA LEU A 202 -11.21 -25.17 -6.73
C LEU A 202 -11.52 -26.37 -7.62
N GLN A 203 -12.77 -26.57 -8.02
CA GLN A 203 -13.15 -27.66 -8.93
C GLN A 203 -12.42 -27.56 -10.27
N ARG A 204 -12.26 -26.34 -10.80
CA ARG A 204 -11.61 -26.11 -12.09
C ARG A 204 -10.10 -26.31 -12.06
N TYR A 205 -9.40 -25.84 -11.02
CA TYR A 205 -7.93 -25.80 -10.99
C TYR A 205 -7.29 -26.89 -10.10
N PHE A 206 -8.03 -27.35 -9.08
CA PHE A 206 -7.55 -28.25 -8.02
C PHE A 206 -8.62 -29.29 -7.64
N PRO A 207 -9.09 -30.10 -8.60
CA PRO A 207 -10.16 -31.06 -8.34
C PRO A 207 -9.79 -32.02 -7.19
N GLY A 208 -10.74 -32.23 -6.27
CA GLY A 208 -10.54 -33.07 -5.09
C GLY A 208 -9.96 -32.34 -3.86
N VAL A 209 -9.61 -31.05 -3.98
CA VAL A 209 -9.21 -30.23 -2.83
C VAL A 209 -10.44 -29.51 -2.27
N ALA A 210 -10.78 -29.79 -1.01
CA ALA A 210 -11.87 -29.11 -0.31
C ALA A 210 -11.37 -27.84 0.42
N PRO A 211 -12.15 -26.73 0.46
CA PRO A 211 -11.74 -25.49 1.14
C PRO A 211 -11.27 -25.71 2.58
N ALA A 212 -12.02 -26.50 3.36
CA ALA A 212 -11.71 -26.82 4.75
C ALA A 212 -10.35 -27.51 4.96
N THR A 213 -9.75 -28.08 3.91
CA THR A 213 -8.42 -28.70 3.99
C THR A 213 -7.28 -27.70 3.81
N LEU A 214 -7.57 -26.51 3.30
CA LEU A 214 -6.61 -25.42 3.13
C LEU A 214 -6.66 -24.46 4.32
N GLU A 215 -7.80 -24.40 4.99
CA GLU A 215 -8.05 -23.52 6.12
C GLU A 215 -7.53 -24.11 7.43
N SER A 216 -6.80 -23.30 8.21
CA SER A 216 -6.46 -23.58 9.61
C SER A 216 -7.01 -22.52 10.55
N GLY A 217 -7.46 -22.93 11.74
CA GLY A 217 -7.86 -22.04 12.84
C GLY A 217 -9.28 -21.46 12.73
N GLU A 218 -9.70 -20.73 13.77
CA GLU A 218 -10.99 -20.04 13.81
C GLU A 218 -11.00 -18.84 12.84
N ARG A 219 -12.03 -18.78 11.99
CA ARG A 219 -12.24 -17.72 10.99
C ARG A 219 -13.51 -16.96 11.34
N GLY A 220 -13.40 -15.64 11.46
CA GLY A 220 -14.55 -14.80 11.85
C GLY A 220 -14.32 -13.30 11.74
N LYS A 221 -13.12 -12.87 11.33
CA LYS A 221 -12.82 -11.46 11.04
C LYS A 221 -13.20 -11.14 9.59
N ARG A 222 -13.50 -9.88 9.31
CA ARG A 222 -13.74 -9.39 7.95
C ARG A 222 -12.41 -8.96 7.29
N PRO A 223 -12.23 -9.22 5.98
CA PRO A 223 -11.11 -8.72 5.21
C PRO A 223 -11.15 -7.18 5.07
N PRO A 224 -10.05 -6.53 4.64
CA PRO A 224 -10.04 -5.12 4.26
C PRO A 224 -11.13 -4.80 3.24
N LEU A 225 -11.70 -3.60 3.34
CA LEU A 225 -12.74 -3.17 2.41
C LEU A 225 -12.16 -2.99 1.01
N VAL A 226 -12.76 -3.68 0.03
CA VAL A 226 -12.41 -3.54 -1.38
C VAL A 226 -12.76 -2.14 -1.87
N ASN A 227 -11.84 -1.51 -2.62
CA ASN A 227 -12.12 -0.23 -3.24
C ASN A 227 -13.07 -0.42 -4.44
N ALA A 228 -14.31 0.05 -4.30
CA ALA A 228 -15.35 -0.08 -5.33
C ALA A 228 -14.95 0.52 -6.69
N GLY A 229 -14.15 1.60 -6.69
CA GLY A 229 -13.63 2.19 -7.93
C GLY A 229 -12.64 1.27 -8.63
N VAL A 230 -11.72 0.65 -7.87
CA VAL A 230 -10.74 -0.30 -8.43
C VAL A 230 -11.46 -1.51 -9.02
N LEU A 231 -12.47 -2.03 -8.31
CA LEU A 231 -13.29 -3.13 -8.81
C LEU A 231 -14.04 -2.73 -10.10
N ALA A 232 -14.61 -1.53 -10.16
CA ALA A 232 -15.29 -1.03 -11.35
C ALA A 232 -14.34 -0.90 -12.56
N VAL A 233 -13.11 -0.40 -12.36
CA VAL A 233 -12.07 -0.35 -13.40
C VAL A 233 -11.74 -1.76 -13.89
N LEU A 234 -11.56 -2.72 -12.99
CA LEU A 234 -11.26 -4.09 -13.38
C LEU A 234 -12.42 -4.72 -14.18
N HIS A 235 -13.66 -4.48 -13.76
CA HIS A 235 -14.85 -4.94 -14.46
C HIS A 235 -15.01 -4.32 -15.86
N SER A 236 -14.64 -3.05 -16.06
CA SER A 236 -14.70 -2.41 -17.38
C SER A 236 -13.70 -2.98 -18.38
N HIS A 237 -12.74 -3.79 -17.93
CA HIS A 237 -11.75 -4.46 -18.77
C HIS A 237 -11.97 -5.97 -18.91
N LEU A 238 -13.11 -6.50 -18.44
CA LEU A 238 -13.46 -7.90 -18.66
C LEU A 238 -13.70 -8.17 -20.16
N PRO A 239 -13.30 -9.34 -20.68
CA PRO A 239 -13.60 -9.73 -22.06
C PRO A 239 -15.11 -9.77 -22.32
N ALA A 240 -15.55 -9.28 -23.48
CA ALA A 240 -16.94 -9.36 -23.88
C ALA A 240 -17.29 -10.78 -24.36
N GLY A 241 -18.39 -11.36 -23.83
CA GLY A 241 -19.02 -12.56 -24.41
C GLY A 241 -18.28 -13.89 -24.23
N GLY A 242 -17.58 -14.10 -23.10
CA GLY A 242 -16.94 -15.37 -22.78
C GLY A 242 -17.61 -16.12 -21.63
N ASP A 243 -17.75 -17.44 -21.77
CA ASP A 243 -18.21 -18.34 -20.69
C ASP A 243 -17.12 -18.62 -19.65
N ASP A 244 -15.89 -18.14 -19.86
CA ASP A 244 -14.80 -18.37 -18.93
C ASP A 244 -14.93 -17.46 -17.68
N PRO A 245 -15.17 -18.00 -16.47
CA PRO A 245 -15.22 -17.20 -15.25
C PRO A 245 -13.85 -16.72 -14.75
N ALA A 246 -12.73 -17.23 -15.28
CA ALA A 246 -11.39 -16.94 -14.73
C ALA A 246 -10.99 -15.44 -14.77
N PRO A 247 -11.25 -14.68 -15.84
CA PRO A 247 -11.05 -13.22 -15.84
C PRO A 247 -11.81 -12.51 -14.72
N ARG A 248 -13.04 -12.95 -14.45
CA ARG A 248 -13.91 -12.36 -13.44
C ARG A 248 -13.43 -12.67 -12.03
N TRP A 249 -13.02 -13.91 -11.77
CA TRP A 249 -12.37 -14.28 -10.50
C TRP A 249 -11.08 -13.50 -10.29
N LEU A 250 -10.23 -13.39 -11.31
CA LEU A 250 -8.98 -12.64 -11.20
C LEU A 250 -9.25 -11.15 -10.93
N ALA A 251 -10.25 -10.55 -11.58
CA ALA A 251 -10.65 -9.17 -11.32
C ALA A 251 -11.08 -8.94 -9.86
N ALA A 252 -11.95 -9.81 -9.32
CA ALA A 252 -12.37 -9.74 -7.92
C ALA A 252 -11.17 -9.87 -6.96
N ILE A 253 -10.30 -10.84 -7.21
CA ILE A 253 -9.10 -11.09 -6.41
C ILE A 253 -8.12 -9.92 -6.50
N LEU A 254 -7.87 -9.35 -7.68
CA LEU A 254 -7.01 -8.18 -7.86
C LEU A 254 -7.52 -6.99 -7.04
N ALA A 255 -8.84 -6.76 -7.03
CA ALA A 255 -9.44 -5.70 -6.24
C ALA A 255 -9.29 -5.95 -4.74
N ALA A 256 -9.52 -7.18 -4.27
CA ALA A 256 -9.33 -7.58 -2.88
C ALA A 256 -7.86 -7.42 -2.46
N ARG A 257 -6.92 -7.92 -3.25
CA ARG A 257 -5.47 -7.84 -2.97
C ARG A 257 -4.92 -6.42 -3.07
N ALA A 258 -5.50 -5.56 -3.90
CA ALA A 258 -5.14 -4.15 -3.97
C ALA A 258 -5.47 -3.36 -2.68
N ALA A 259 -6.36 -3.87 -1.82
CA ALA A 259 -6.67 -3.25 -0.53
C ALA A 259 -5.57 -3.49 0.54
N HIS A 260 -4.67 -4.46 0.31
CA HIS A 260 -3.56 -4.75 1.21
C HIS A 260 -2.39 -3.77 1.01
N PRO A 261 -1.57 -3.52 2.03
CA PRO A 261 -0.33 -2.75 1.88
C PRO A 261 0.67 -3.37 0.91
N GLY A 262 1.61 -2.55 0.44
CA GLY A 262 2.76 -3.01 -0.35
C GLY A 262 2.45 -3.34 -1.81
N HIS A 263 3.33 -4.15 -2.40
CA HIS A 263 3.29 -4.54 -3.80
C HIS A 263 2.19 -5.58 -4.07
N LEU A 264 1.40 -5.37 -5.14
CA LEU A 264 0.29 -6.26 -5.48
C LEU A 264 0.72 -7.70 -5.76
N TRP A 265 1.88 -7.92 -6.38
CA TRP A 265 2.37 -9.28 -6.66
C TRP A 265 2.68 -10.05 -5.37
N VAL A 266 3.23 -9.36 -4.36
CA VAL A 266 3.47 -9.90 -3.01
C VAL A 266 2.15 -10.19 -2.31
N ALA A 267 1.19 -9.27 -2.39
CA ALA A 267 -0.16 -9.45 -1.83
C ALA A 267 -0.91 -10.62 -2.49
N MET A 268 -0.56 -10.98 -3.72
CA MET A 268 -1.08 -12.14 -4.44
C MET A 268 -0.29 -13.43 -4.19
N GLY A 269 0.76 -13.39 -3.37
CA GLY A 269 1.58 -14.57 -3.07
C GLY A 269 2.41 -15.07 -4.24
N LEU A 270 2.64 -14.24 -5.27
CA LEU A 270 3.41 -14.63 -6.44
C LEU A 270 4.90 -14.71 -6.12
N PHE A 271 5.64 -15.55 -6.85
CA PHE A 271 7.07 -15.75 -6.60
C PHE A 271 7.90 -14.62 -7.19
N ALA A 272 7.42 -14.02 -8.28
CA ALA A 272 8.09 -12.93 -8.94
C ALA A 272 7.12 -11.92 -9.55
N ARG A 273 7.55 -10.65 -9.58
CA ARG A 273 6.80 -9.55 -10.18
C ARG A 273 6.31 -9.81 -11.62
N PRO A 274 7.09 -10.40 -12.55
CA PRO A 274 6.63 -10.64 -13.92
C PRO A 274 5.40 -11.55 -14.02
N GLU A 275 5.20 -12.45 -13.05
CA GLU A 275 4.07 -13.40 -13.03
C GLU A 275 2.73 -12.68 -12.96
N LEU A 276 2.66 -11.57 -12.20
CA LEU A 276 1.46 -10.74 -12.12
C LEU A 276 1.10 -10.16 -13.49
N SER A 277 2.10 -9.63 -14.20
CA SER A 277 1.88 -9.04 -15.51
C SER A 277 1.50 -10.10 -16.54
N ALA A 278 2.06 -11.31 -16.44
CA ALA A 278 1.68 -12.43 -17.29
C ALA A 278 0.23 -12.89 -17.03
N ALA A 279 -0.18 -12.99 -15.76
CA ALA A 279 -1.54 -13.33 -15.37
C ALA A 279 -2.56 -12.29 -15.89
N ILE A 280 -2.29 -11.00 -15.69
CA ILE A 280 -3.16 -9.93 -16.17
C ILE A 280 -3.20 -9.89 -17.69
N ARG A 281 -2.08 -10.12 -18.39
CA ARG A 281 -2.05 -10.19 -19.86
C ARG A 281 -2.93 -11.30 -20.41
N ARG A 282 -2.93 -12.46 -19.75
CA ARG A 282 -3.69 -13.65 -20.18
C ARG A 282 -5.19 -13.48 -19.96
N HIS A 283 -5.58 -13.01 -18.79
CA HIS A 283 -6.99 -12.98 -18.35
C HIS A 283 -7.68 -11.63 -18.58
N LEU A 284 -6.93 -10.53 -18.59
CA LEU A 284 -7.43 -9.15 -18.76
C LEU A 284 -6.59 -8.41 -19.84
N PRO A 285 -6.61 -8.88 -21.10
CA PRO A 285 -5.76 -8.32 -22.15
C PRO A 285 -6.06 -6.83 -22.42
N ALA A 286 -7.33 -6.42 -22.33
CA ALA A 286 -7.73 -5.02 -22.47
C ALA A 286 -7.11 -4.11 -21.38
N LEU A 287 -7.02 -4.60 -20.14
CA LEU A 287 -6.35 -3.89 -19.04
C LEU A 287 -4.85 -3.75 -19.31
N THR A 288 -4.24 -4.77 -19.93
CA THR A 288 -2.84 -4.73 -20.35
C THR A 288 -2.59 -3.73 -21.46
N ALA A 289 -3.46 -3.68 -22.47
CA ALA A 289 -3.38 -2.67 -23.51
C ALA A 289 -3.52 -1.24 -22.94
N ALA A 290 -4.41 -1.06 -21.96
CA ALA A 290 -4.61 0.23 -21.29
C ALA A 290 -3.39 0.65 -20.43
N ASN A 291 -2.61 -0.30 -19.93
CA ASN A 291 -1.36 -0.06 -19.22
C ASN A 291 -0.13 -0.12 -20.15
N SER A 292 -0.21 0.55 -21.31
CA SER A 292 0.80 0.51 -22.37
C SER A 292 2.20 0.99 -21.94
N ARG A 293 2.26 1.83 -20.91
CA ARG A 293 3.52 2.39 -20.36
C ARG A 293 4.12 1.55 -19.23
N GLY A 294 3.60 0.35 -18.99
CA GLY A 294 4.19 -0.58 -18.01
C GLY A 294 4.15 -0.09 -16.56
N MET A 295 3.14 0.71 -16.20
CA MET A 295 3.00 1.18 -14.82
C MET A 295 2.83 -0.02 -13.86
N ARG A 296 3.34 0.09 -12.63
CA ARG A 296 3.01 -0.88 -11.56
C ARG A 296 1.49 -1.01 -11.41
N TRP A 297 0.99 -2.24 -11.42
CA TRP A 297 -0.44 -2.56 -11.53
C TRP A 297 -1.32 -1.89 -10.49
N LYS A 298 -0.94 -1.97 -9.20
CA LYS A 298 -1.70 -1.32 -8.13
C LYS A 298 -1.86 0.18 -8.41
N ARG A 299 -0.76 0.84 -8.72
CA ARG A 299 -0.77 2.27 -9.05
C ARG A 299 -1.62 2.57 -10.29
N PHE A 300 -1.47 1.79 -11.35
CA PHE A 300 -2.26 1.93 -12.57
C PHE A 300 -3.75 1.92 -12.26
N LEU A 301 -4.22 0.93 -11.50
CA LEU A 301 -5.63 0.78 -11.13
C LEU A 301 -6.14 2.00 -10.36
N PHE A 302 -5.40 2.46 -9.35
CA PHE A 302 -5.82 3.63 -8.58
C PHE A 302 -5.76 4.94 -9.37
N ARG A 303 -4.83 5.08 -10.32
CA ARG A 303 -4.80 6.21 -11.27
C ARG A 303 -6.07 6.23 -12.12
N GLN A 304 -6.46 5.09 -12.70
CA GLN A 304 -7.71 4.97 -13.46
C GLN A 304 -8.93 5.40 -12.65
N VAL A 305 -8.99 5.03 -11.37
CA VAL A 305 -10.07 5.47 -10.45
C VAL A 305 -10.08 6.99 -10.26
N CYS A 306 -8.91 7.63 -10.19
CA CYS A 306 -8.81 9.09 -10.06
C CYS A 306 -9.27 9.80 -11.33
N ASP A 307 -8.82 9.30 -12.48
CA ASP A 307 -9.13 9.87 -13.80
C ASP A 307 -10.66 9.82 -14.03
N LEU A 308 -11.33 8.72 -13.65
CA LEU A 308 -12.78 8.58 -13.71
C LEU A 308 -13.56 9.51 -12.75
N LYS A 309 -12.93 9.99 -11.68
CA LYS A 309 -13.55 10.90 -10.68
C LYS A 309 -13.23 12.38 -10.93
N GLY A 310 -12.76 12.74 -12.13
CA GLY A 310 -12.48 14.12 -12.49
C GLY A 310 -11.11 14.63 -12.04
N GLY A 311 -10.13 13.74 -11.84
CA GLY A 311 -8.71 14.11 -11.68
C GLY A 311 -8.34 14.75 -10.33
N VAL A 312 -9.26 14.87 -9.38
CA VAL A 312 -8.94 15.37 -8.04
C VAL A 312 -8.30 14.25 -7.22
N MET A 313 -6.97 14.32 -7.10
CA MET A 313 -6.05 13.44 -6.36
C MET A 313 -6.69 12.41 -5.43
N CYS A 314 -6.58 11.13 -5.77
CA CYS A 314 -6.73 10.03 -4.81
C CYS A 314 -5.44 9.19 -4.80
N LYS A 315 -4.61 9.39 -3.78
CA LYS A 315 -3.37 8.62 -3.62
C LYS A 315 -3.75 7.17 -3.30
N ALA A 316 -3.30 6.23 -4.13
CA ALA A 316 -3.32 4.82 -3.79
C ALA A 316 -2.66 4.62 -2.42
N PRO A 317 -3.29 3.91 -1.47
CA PRO A 317 -2.65 3.65 -0.18
C PRO A 317 -1.36 2.87 -0.44
N ASP A 318 -0.24 3.45 -0.02
CA ASP A 318 1.12 2.89 0.00
C ASP A 318 1.99 3.01 -1.28
N CYS A 319 1.60 3.81 -2.29
CA CYS A 319 2.49 4.02 -3.46
C CYS A 319 3.72 4.90 -3.17
N GLY A 320 3.70 5.71 -2.11
CA GLY A 320 4.80 6.59 -1.71
C GLY A 320 6.03 5.90 -1.14
N LEU A 321 5.87 4.68 -0.65
CA LEU A 321 6.89 3.89 0.05
C LEU A 321 7.46 2.78 -0.84
N CYS A 322 7.16 2.84 -2.14
CA CYS A 322 7.30 1.73 -3.06
C CYS A 322 8.59 1.92 -3.87
N SER A 323 9.64 1.15 -3.57
CA SER A 323 11.02 1.30 -4.08
C SER A 323 11.15 1.61 -5.57
N ASP A 324 10.29 1.07 -6.44
CA ASP A 324 10.26 1.45 -7.88
C ASP A 324 9.46 2.74 -8.23
N TYR A 325 9.31 3.73 -7.33
CA TYR A 325 8.54 4.94 -7.61
C TYR A 325 9.13 5.69 -8.82
N SER A 326 10.45 5.90 -8.84
CA SER A 326 11.21 6.48 -9.96
C SER A 326 10.86 5.88 -11.32
N LEU A 327 10.88 4.55 -11.45
CA LEU A 327 10.53 3.82 -12.68
C LEU A 327 9.07 3.99 -13.11
N CYS A 328 8.21 4.36 -12.17
CA CYS A 328 6.79 4.52 -12.38
C CYS A 328 6.44 5.94 -12.84
N PHE A 329 7.11 6.96 -12.32
CA PHE A 329 6.74 8.37 -12.52
C PHE A 329 7.92 9.19 -13.06
N ALA A 330 8.75 8.59 -13.91
CA ALA A 330 9.66 9.36 -14.74
C ALA A 330 8.84 10.33 -15.61
N PRO A 331 9.32 11.57 -15.82
CA PRO A 331 8.72 12.45 -16.81
C PRO A 331 8.74 11.76 -18.17
N GLU A 332 7.67 11.93 -18.95
CA GLU A 332 7.63 11.44 -20.32
C GLU A 332 8.75 12.12 -21.10
N GLU A 333 9.75 11.36 -21.54
CA GLU A 333 10.74 11.87 -22.49
C GLU A 333 9.97 12.38 -23.71
N SER A 334 10.21 13.65 -24.04
CA SER A 334 9.58 14.37 -25.15
C SER A 334 10.11 13.87 -26.50
#